data_AF-A0A1Q7VS08-F1
#
_entry.id   AF-A0A1Q7VS08-F1
#
_cell.length_a   1.000
_cell.length_b   1.000
_cell.length_c   1.000
_cell.angle_alpha   90.00
_cell.angle_beta   90.00
_cell.angle_gamma   90.00
#
_symmetry.space_group_name_H-M   'P 1'
#
loop_
_entity.id
_entity.type
_entity.pdbx_description
1 polymer ?
#
loop_
_entity_poly.entity_id
_entity_poly.type
_entity_poly.pdbx_seq_one_letter_code
_entity_poly.pdbx_strand_id
1 'polypeptide(L)'
;MTTVPSPTTQPDLSQYLPDADRIVDGLPWIVGRTPSQHRATRGRAAALVSQIAQMLESGWTTPEIAAVLDGANMDGIGNAEGQEARWRKALKAARAARRRAAELAPASDVDPT
;
A
#
# COMPACT_ATOMS: atom_id res chain seq x y z
N MET A 1 36.43 7.51 -22.26
CA MET A 1 35.27 8.24 -21.69
C MET A 1 34.27 7.18 -21.24
N THR A 2 34.18 6.92 -19.93
CA THR A 2 33.32 5.87 -19.37
C THR A 2 32.07 6.53 -18.83
N THR A 3 30.96 6.41 -19.55
CA THR A 3 29.64 6.84 -19.07
C THR A 3 29.22 5.89 -17.96
N VAL A 4 29.23 6.38 -16.72
CA VAL A 4 28.63 5.68 -15.58
C VAL A 4 27.12 5.87 -15.69
N PRO A 5 26.31 4.80 -15.73
CA PRO A 5 24.86 4.95 -15.72
C PRO A 5 24.42 5.59 -14.39
N SER A 6 23.58 6.62 -14.48
CA SER A 6 23.02 7.38 -13.36
C SER A 6 22.41 6.45 -12.29
N PRO A 7 22.49 6.80 -11.00
CA PRO A 7 21.81 6.06 -9.96
C PRO A 7 20.31 6.06 -10.28
N THR A 8 19.68 4.90 -10.21
CA THR A 8 18.22 4.73 -10.22
C THR A 8 17.61 5.75 -9.25
N THR A 9 17.07 6.85 -9.80
CA THR A 9 16.27 7.81 -9.02
C THR A 9 15.12 7.03 -8.44
N GLN A 10 15.19 6.69 -7.16
CA GLN A 10 14.02 6.19 -6.46
C GLN A 10 12.97 7.30 -6.54
N PRO A 11 11.70 6.96 -6.86
CA PRO A 11 10.65 7.96 -6.93
C PRO A 11 10.59 8.72 -5.60
N ASP A 12 10.51 10.05 -5.69
CA ASP A 12 10.37 10.89 -4.51
C ASP A 12 8.96 10.74 -3.95
N LEU A 13 8.84 9.90 -2.93
CA LEU A 13 7.58 9.63 -2.25
C LEU A 13 7.23 10.70 -1.21
N SER A 14 8.08 11.70 -0.98
CA SER A 14 7.95 12.65 0.15
C SER A 14 6.61 13.36 0.20
N GLN A 15 6.02 13.68 -0.95
CA GLN A 15 4.70 14.30 -1.05
C GLN A 15 3.54 13.39 -0.62
N TYR A 16 3.71 12.07 -0.74
CA TYR A 16 2.67 11.07 -0.43
C TYR A 16 2.82 10.51 0.99
N LEU A 17 3.97 10.70 1.64
CA LEU A 17 4.22 10.22 2.99
C LEU A 17 3.20 10.74 4.02
N PRO A 18 2.81 12.02 4.06
CA PRO A 18 1.86 12.52 5.07
C PRO A 18 0.48 11.85 4.97
N ASP A 19 -0.01 11.61 3.75
CA ASP A 19 -1.30 10.96 3.55
C ASP A 19 -1.22 9.45 3.83
N ALA A 20 -0.12 8.80 3.43
CA ALA A 20 0.13 7.41 3.76
C ALA A 20 0.24 7.17 5.26
N ASP A 21 0.92 8.06 5.98
CA ASP A 21 1.06 8.04 7.44
C ASP A 21 -0.29 8.19 8.13
N ARG A 22 -1.11 9.17 7.72
CA ARG A 22 -2.48 9.37 8.24
C ARG A 22 -3.36 8.13 8.08
N ILE A 23 -3.26 7.44 6.94
CA ILE A 23 -4.01 6.19 6.72
C ILE A 23 -3.56 5.11 7.71
N VAL A 24 -2.24 4.90 7.84
CA VAL A 24 -1.69 3.83 8.69
C VAL A 24 -1.92 4.07 10.17
N ASP A 25 -1.82 5.33 10.62
CA ASP A 25 -2.08 5.73 11.99
C ASP A 25 -3.56 5.57 12.38
N GLY A 26 -4.47 5.65 11.41
CA GLY A 26 -5.90 5.41 11.60
C GLY A 26 -6.28 3.93 11.74
N LEU A 27 -5.35 2.99 11.46
CA LEU A 27 -5.65 1.56 11.49
C LEU A 27 -5.71 1.01 12.92
N PRO A 28 -6.60 0.03 13.20
CA PRO A 28 -6.76 -0.57 14.53
C PRO A 28 -5.63 -1.57 14.84
N TRP A 29 -4.41 -1.09 15.01
CA TRP A 29 -3.24 -1.93 15.33
C TRP A 29 -3.37 -2.63 16.69
N ILE A 30 -3.06 -3.92 16.72
CA ILE A 30 -2.85 -4.71 17.93
C ILE A 30 -1.43 -4.41 18.41
N VAL A 31 -1.32 -3.44 19.31
CA VAL A 31 -0.03 -3.10 19.94
C VAL A 31 0.15 -3.97 21.18
N GLY A 32 1.25 -4.72 21.22
CA GLY A 32 1.62 -5.51 22.39
C GLY A 32 2.04 -4.63 23.58
N ARG A 33 2.08 -5.18 24.80
CA ARG A 33 2.32 -4.43 26.04
C ARG A 33 3.79 -4.08 26.33
N THR A 34 4.74 -4.66 25.59
CA THR A 34 6.18 -4.45 25.87
C THR A 34 6.80 -3.41 24.94
N PRO A 35 7.82 -2.65 25.40
CA PRO A 35 8.52 -1.68 24.54
C PRO A 35 9.06 -2.29 23.23
N SER A 36 9.49 -3.55 23.28
CA SER A 36 9.92 -4.31 22.09
C SER A 36 8.77 -4.54 21.10
N GLN A 37 7.57 -4.88 21.57
CA GLN A 37 6.37 -5.03 20.74
C GLN A 37 5.91 -3.69 20.15
N HIS A 38 6.00 -2.59 20.91
CA HIS A 38 5.72 -1.24 20.39
C HIS A 38 6.69 -0.86 19.26
N ARG A 39 8.00 -1.07 19.45
CA ARG A 39 9.01 -0.80 18.41
C ARG A 39 8.77 -1.66 17.17
N ALA A 40 8.45 -2.93 17.37
CA ALA A 40 8.17 -3.87 16.29
C ALA A 40 6.91 -3.48 15.50
N THR A 41 5.89 -2.95 16.18
CA THR A 41 4.66 -2.45 15.54
C THR A 41 4.95 -1.17 14.73
N ARG A 42 5.71 -0.22 15.27
CA ARG A 42 6.16 0.96 14.51
C ARG A 42 6.94 0.61 13.25
N GLY A 43 7.86 -0.34 13.33
CA GLY A 43 8.61 -0.79 12.14
C GLY A 43 7.70 -1.37 11.05
N ARG A 44 6.64 -2.08 11.45
CA ARG A 44 5.62 -2.61 10.53
C ARG A 44 4.73 -1.51 9.95
N ALA A 45 4.32 -0.56 10.78
CA ALA A 45 3.60 0.63 10.33
C ALA A 45 4.40 1.40 9.26
N ALA A 46 5.69 1.66 9.49
CA ALA A 46 6.56 2.33 8.52
C ALA A 46 6.69 1.58 7.18
N ALA A 47 6.75 0.24 7.23
CA ALA A 47 6.75 -0.57 6.02
C ALA A 47 5.42 -0.46 5.24
N LEU A 48 4.30 -0.41 5.95
CA LEU A 48 2.98 -0.22 5.36
C LEU A 48 2.80 1.19 4.77
N VAL A 49 3.28 2.23 5.47
CA VAL A 49 3.32 3.62 4.97
C VAL A 49 4.06 3.69 3.64
N SER A 50 5.25 3.09 3.57
CA SER A 50 6.05 3.06 2.34
C SER A 50 5.31 2.39 1.18
N GLN A 51 4.59 1.30 1.44
CA GLN A 51 3.78 0.62 0.42
C GLN A 51 2.59 1.48 -0.04
N ILE A 52 1.91 2.15 0.89
CA ILE A 52 0.76 3.02 0.59
C ILE A 52 1.20 4.26 -0.20
N ALA A 53 2.34 4.87 0.16
CA ALA A 53 2.90 5.98 -0.60
C ALA A 53 3.15 5.60 -2.07
N GLN A 54 3.68 4.40 -2.34
CA GLN A 54 3.82 3.87 -3.70
C GLN A 54 2.47 3.63 -4.40
N MET A 55 1.41 3.29 -3.65
CA MET A 55 0.07 3.18 -4.23
C MET A 55 -0.44 4.55 -4.66
N LEU A 56 -0.33 5.55 -3.79
CA LEU A 56 -0.71 6.93 -4.08
C LEU A 56 0.04 7.46 -5.30
N GLU A 57 1.35 7.25 -5.36
CA GLU A 57 2.18 7.61 -6.52
C GLU A 57 1.67 6.96 -7.82
N SER A 58 1.25 5.70 -7.77
CA SER A 58 0.68 4.98 -8.93
C SER A 58 -0.76 5.37 -9.28
N GLY A 59 -1.30 6.45 -8.70
CA GLY A 59 -2.64 6.95 -9.00
C GLY A 59 -3.77 6.24 -8.25
N TRP A 60 -3.48 5.62 -7.11
CA TRP A 60 -4.52 5.27 -6.14
C TRP A 60 -4.89 6.47 -5.30
N THR A 61 -6.13 6.54 -4.87
CA THR A 61 -6.62 7.58 -3.97
C THR A 61 -6.66 7.08 -2.53
N THR A 62 -6.53 8.01 -1.57
CA THR A 62 -6.66 7.71 -0.14
C THR A 62 -7.94 6.93 0.21
N PRO A 63 -9.14 7.31 -0.29
CA PRO A 63 -10.37 6.54 -0.03
C PRO A 63 -10.34 5.12 -0.59
N GLU A 64 -9.78 4.90 -1.78
CA GLU A 64 -9.67 3.55 -2.35
C GLU A 64 -8.76 2.66 -1.50
N ILE A 65 -7.64 3.20 -1.04
CA ILE A 65 -6.71 2.46 -0.18
C ILE A 65 -7.36 2.15 1.17
N ALA A 66 -8.02 3.13 1.79
CA ALA A 66 -8.73 2.95 3.05
C ALA A 66 -9.81 1.86 2.94
N ALA A 67 -10.63 1.90 1.89
CA ALA A 67 -11.66 0.88 1.65
C ALA A 67 -11.09 -0.54 1.51
N VAL A 68 -9.92 -0.69 0.87
CA VAL A 68 -9.24 -2.01 0.77
C VAL A 68 -8.73 -2.49 2.14
N LEU A 69 -8.21 -1.57 2.96
CA LEU A 69 -7.71 -1.90 4.30
C LEU A 69 -8.84 -2.25 5.26
N ASP A 70 -9.96 -1.52 5.21
CA ASP A 70 -11.16 -1.77 6.00
C ASP A 70 -11.84 -3.09 5.61
N GLY A 71 -11.83 -3.44 4.32
CA GLY A 71 -12.36 -4.71 3.82
C GLY A 71 -11.49 -5.93 4.12
N ALA A 72 -10.31 -5.77 4.71
CA ALA A 72 -9.43 -6.88 5.02
C ALA A 72 -9.97 -7.69 6.21
N ASN A 73 -10.33 -8.96 5.99
CA ASN A 73 -10.78 -9.83 7.07
C ASN A 73 -9.66 -10.07 8.11
N MET A 74 -9.92 -9.68 9.36
CA MET A 74 -9.03 -9.79 10.53
C MET A 74 -9.30 -10.98 11.44
N ASP A 75 -10.24 -11.86 11.08
CA ASP A 75 -10.58 -13.03 11.89
C ASP A 75 -9.34 -13.89 12.19
N GLY A 76 -9.16 -14.20 13.48
CA GLY A 76 -8.05 -15.03 13.97
C GLY A 76 -6.69 -14.32 14.02
N ILE A 77 -6.60 -13.02 13.73
CA ILE A 77 -5.35 -12.26 13.84
C ILE A 77 -5.12 -11.84 15.29
N GLY A 78 -4.05 -12.36 15.91
CA GLY A 78 -3.71 -12.09 17.32
C GLY A 78 -2.57 -11.12 17.57
N ASN A 79 -1.93 -10.57 16.52
CA ASN A 79 -0.76 -9.70 16.67
C ASN A 79 -0.58 -8.72 15.48
N ALA A 80 0.24 -7.69 15.67
CA ALA A 80 0.55 -6.68 14.66
C ALA A 80 1.17 -7.25 13.37
N GLU A 81 1.92 -8.36 13.45
CA GLU A 81 2.51 -8.99 12.27
C GLU A 81 1.46 -9.60 11.36
N GLY A 82 0.50 -10.32 11.93
CA GLY A 82 -0.62 -10.86 11.20
C GLY A 82 -1.45 -9.76 10.56
N GLN A 83 -1.69 -8.64 11.25
CA GLN A 83 -2.43 -7.51 10.70
C GLN A 83 -1.71 -6.88 9.51
N GLU A 84 -0.42 -6.60 9.65
CA GLU A 84 0.41 -6.07 8.55
C GLU A 84 0.38 -7.01 7.35
N ALA A 85 0.65 -8.30 7.56
CA ALA A 85 0.63 -9.29 6.49
C ALA A 85 -0.74 -9.36 5.80
N ARG A 86 -1.83 -9.23 6.56
CA ARG A 86 -3.20 -9.29 6.04
C ARG A 86 -3.54 -8.05 5.20
N TRP A 87 -3.24 -6.86 5.69
CA TRP A 87 -3.41 -5.62 4.95
C TRP A 87 -2.58 -5.64 3.66
N ARG A 88 -1.32 -6.06 3.73
CA ARG A 88 -0.47 -6.15 2.52
C ARG A 88 -1.00 -7.13 1.49
N LYS A 89 -1.55 -8.27 1.95
CA LYS A 89 -2.22 -9.22 1.07
C LYS A 89 -3.45 -8.60 0.41
N ALA A 90 -4.26 -7.85 1.16
CA ALA A 90 -5.43 -7.14 0.62
C ALA A 90 -5.03 -6.09 -0.43
N LEU A 91 -4.04 -5.23 -0.12
CA LEU A 91 -3.51 -4.23 -1.07
C LEU A 91 -2.95 -4.88 -2.34
N LYS A 92 -2.23 -6.00 -2.21
CA LYS A 92 -1.72 -6.75 -3.36
C LYS A 92 -2.85 -7.33 -4.22
N ALA A 93 -3.89 -7.88 -3.59
CA ALA A 93 -5.06 -8.40 -4.29
C ALA A 93 -5.83 -7.28 -5.02
N ALA A 94 -6.00 -6.12 -4.38
CA ALA A 94 -6.64 -4.95 -4.98
C ALA A 94 -5.85 -4.42 -6.19
N ARG A 95 -4.51 -4.33 -6.09
CA ARG A 95 -3.63 -3.99 -7.22
C ARG A 95 -3.82 -4.96 -8.39
N ALA A 96 -3.85 -6.26 -8.13
CA ALA A 96 -4.06 -7.27 -9.17
C ALA A 96 -5.46 -7.17 -9.80
N ALA A 97 -6.50 -6.92 -9.00
CA ALA A 97 -7.86 -6.75 -9.48
C ALA A 97 -7.99 -5.51 -10.39
N ARG A 98 -7.40 -4.37 -10.01
CA ARG A 98 -7.36 -3.15 -10.82
C ARG A 98 -6.63 -3.37 -12.14
N ARG A 99 -5.49 -4.08 -12.14
CA ARG A 99 -4.77 -4.44 -13.38
C ARG A 99 -5.66 -5.28 -14.30
N ARG A 100 -6.30 -6.32 -13.77
CA ARG A 100 -7.21 -7.18 -14.57
C ARG A 100 -8.39 -6.38 -15.12
N ALA A 101 -8.99 -5.49 -14.33
CA ALA A 101 -10.09 -4.64 -14.80
C ALA A 101 -9.65 -3.71 -15.95
N ALA A 102 -8.42 -3.20 -15.91
CA ALA A 102 -7.85 -2.42 -17.01
C ALA A 102 -7.56 -3.27 -18.26
N GLU A 103 -7.15 -4.54 -18.09
CA GLU A 103 -6.92 -5.48 -19.20
C GLU A 103 -8.23 -5.98 -19.85
N LEU A 104 -9.31 -6.05 -19.07
CA LEU A 104 -10.66 -6.47 -19.50
C LEU A 104 -11.52 -5.31 -20.02
N ALA A 105 -11.09 -4.05 -19.84
CA ALA A 105 -11.74 -2.93 -20.49
C ALA A 105 -11.52 -3.06 -22.00
N PRO A 106 -12.57 -3.35 -22.81
CA PRO A 106 -12.40 -3.45 -24.25
C PRO A 106 -11.86 -2.12 -24.76
N ALA A 107 -10.94 -2.18 -25.73
CA ALA A 107 -10.65 -1.07 -26.62
C ALA A 107 -11.95 -0.70 -27.37
N SER A 108 -12.86 0.00 -26.68
CA SER A 108 -14.03 0.62 -27.28
C SER A 108 -13.59 1.95 -27.86
N ASP A 109 -12.86 1.86 -28.96
CA ASP A 109 -12.99 2.77 -30.09
C ASP A 109 -12.34 2.09 -31.29
N VAL A 110 -13.06 1.11 -31.83
CA VAL A 110 -12.85 0.70 -33.21
C VAL A 110 -13.63 1.73 -34.01
N ASP A 111 -12.90 2.63 -34.65
CA ASP A 111 -13.37 3.48 -35.74
C ASP A 111 -14.10 2.64 -36.79
N PRO A 112 -15.24 3.12 -37.31
CA PRO A 112 -15.53 2.82 -38.70
C PRO A 112 -16.11 4.03 -39.45
N THR A 113 -15.27 4.57 -40.34
CA THR A 113 -15.58 5.12 -41.69
C THR A 113 -15.64 6.64 -41.82
#